data_AF-A0A168FD82-F1
#
_entry.id   AF-A0A168FD82-F1
#
_cell.length_a   1.000
_cell.length_b   1.000
_cell.length_c   1.000
_cell.angle_alpha   90.00
_cell.angle_beta   90.00
_cell.angle_gamma   90.00
#
_symmetry.space_group_name_H-M   'P 1'
#
loop_
_entity.id
_entity.type
_entity.pdbx_description
1 polymer ?
#
loop_
_entity_poly.entity_id
_entity_poly.type
_entity_poly.pdbx_seq_one_letter_code
_entity_poly.pdbx_strand_id
1 'polypeptide(L)' 'MVAPLLRYFENRHIPDGPARDVSRGFQDLAHELDRTLPAGPETTVALRKLLEGKDAAVRSALDLG' A
#
# COMPACT_ATOMS: atom_id res chain seq x y z
N MET A 1 -7.95 9.45 -11.74
CA MET A 1 -8.24 9.73 -10.32
C MET A 1 -9.57 9.07 -10.01
N VAL A 2 -9.66 7.99 -9.27
CA VAL A 2 -8.84 7.44 -8.19
C VAL A 2 -8.94 5.94 -8.38
N ALA A 3 -7.84 5.19 -8.47
CA ALA A 3 -7.97 3.74 -8.41
C ALA A 3 -8.74 3.40 -7.12
N PRO A 4 -9.90 2.70 -7.15
CA PRO A 4 -10.62 2.26 -5.94
C PRO A 4 -9.77 1.44 -4.96
N LEU A 5 -8.55 1.10 -5.40
CA LEU A 5 -7.50 0.42 -4.68
C LEU A 5 -6.84 1.27 -3.58
N LEU A 6 -6.76 2.61 -3.69
CA LEU A 6 -6.02 3.44 -2.72
C LEU A 6 -6.57 3.31 -1.29
N ARG A 7 -7.87 3.10 -1.12
CA ARG A 7 -8.49 2.88 0.20
C ARG A 7 -7.92 1.65 0.94
N TYR A 8 -7.39 0.66 0.21
CA TYR A 8 -6.78 -0.52 0.81
C TYR A 8 -5.36 -0.26 1.30
N PHE A 9 -4.76 0.89 0.99
CA PHE A 9 -3.47 1.29 1.52
C PHE A 9 -3.57 2.11 2.82
N GLU A 10 -4.77 2.54 3.22
CA GLU A 10 -4.99 3.24 4.48
C GLU A 10 -4.40 2.47 5.66
N ASN A 11 -3.44 3.04 6.39
CA ASN A 11 -2.78 2.36 7.51
C ASN A 11 -3.38 2.67 8.89
N ARG A 12 -4.33 3.62 8.97
CA ARG A 12 -4.86 4.13 10.25
C ARG A 12 -5.51 3.09 11.17
N HIS A 13 -5.91 1.95 10.62
CA HIS A 13 -6.57 0.85 11.33
C HIS A 13 -5.59 -0.16 11.95
N ILE A 14 -4.30 -0.11 11.56
CA ILE A 14 -3.25 -0.99 12.09
C ILE A 14 -2.77 -0.40 13.41
N PRO A 15 -2.58 -1.12 14.52
CA PRO A 15 -2.03 -0.54 15.74
C PRO A 15 -0.67 0.15 15.53
N ASP A 16 -0.31 1.11 16.37
CA ASP A 16 1.01 1.75 16.29
C ASP A 16 2.14 0.73 16.50
N GLY A 17 3.24 0.87 15.76
CA GLY A 17 4.38 -0.04 15.79
C GLY A 17 4.88 -0.45 14.39
N PRO A 18 5.80 -1.43 14.31
CA PRO A 18 6.51 -1.77 13.07
C PRO A 18 5.60 -2.07 11.87
N ALA A 19 4.48 -2.76 12.10
CA ALA A 19 3.51 -3.08 11.04
C ALA A 19 2.85 -1.83 10.43
N ARG A 20 2.53 -0.81 11.25
CA ARG A 20 1.97 0.45 10.74
C ARG A 20 3.02 1.25 9.97
N ASP A 21 4.26 1.28 10.44
CA ASP A 21 5.37 1.98 9.78
C ASP A 21 5.68 1.38 8.41
N VAL A 22 5.72 0.05 8.32
CA VAL A 22 5.85 -0.66 7.04
C VAL A 22 4.67 -0.32 6.12
N SER A 23 3.43 -0.44 6.60
CA SER A 23 2.23 -0.13 5.80
C SER A 23 2.22 1.31 5.27
N ARG A 24 2.71 2.29 6.05
CA ARG A 24 2.83 3.69 5.64
C ARG A 24 3.67 3.88 4.38
N GLY A 25 4.82 3.20 4.28
CA GLY A 25 5.68 3.30 3.10
C GLY A 25 4.97 2.81 1.82
N PHE A 26 4.15 1.77 1.92
CA PHE A 26 3.33 1.30 0.79
C PHE A 26 2.21 2.28 0.44
N GLN A 27 1.60 2.93 1.44
CA GLN A 27 0.59 3.97 1.20
C GLN A 27 1.17 5.15 0.42
N ASP A 28 2.33 5.66 0.84
CA ASP A 28 2.99 6.78 0.19
C ASP A 28 3.33 6.45 -1.27
N LEU A 29 3.89 5.27 -1.53
CA LEU A 29 4.19 4.82 -2.89
C LEU A 29 2.92 4.62 -3.74
N ALA A 30 1.84 4.09 -3.16
CA ALA A 30 0.57 3.93 -3.88
C ALA A 30 -0.01 5.28 -4.34
N HIS A 31 0.04 6.30 -3.47
CA HIS A 31 -0.36 7.66 -3.81
C HIS A 31 0.56 8.28 -4.87
N GLU A 32 1.87 8.02 -4.81
CA GLU A 32 2.82 8.49 -5.82
C GLU A 32 2.50 7.92 -7.22
N LEU A 33 2.22 6.61 -7.30
CA LEU A 33 1.87 5.95 -8.56
C LEU A 33 0.56 6.48 -9.16
N ASP A 34 -0.48 6.68 -8.34
CA ASP A 34 -1.76 7.25 -8.82
C ASP A 34 -1.60 8.71 -9.29
N ARG A 35 -0.70 9.47 -8.66
CA ARG A 35 -0.44 10.88 -9.00
C ARG A 35 0.42 11.05 -10.25
N THR A 36 1.38 10.16 -10.49
CA THR A 36 2.44 10.36 -11.51
C THR A 36 2.26 9.54 -12.77
N LEU A 37 1.53 8.42 -12.72
CA LEU A 37 1.33 7.55 -13.88
C LEU A 37 -0.01 7.83 -14.57
N PRO A 38 -0.10 7.59 -15.89
CA PRO A 38 -1.38 7.64 -16.59
C PRO A 38 -2.34 6.59 -16.02
N ALA A 39 -3.64 6.91 -16.01
CA ALA A 39 -4.66 5.93 -15.66
C ALA A 39 -4.72 4.84 -16.73
N GLY A 40 -4.61 3.57 -16.33
CA GLY A 40 -4.67 2.46 -17.26
C GLY A 40 -4.50 1.09 -16.62
N PRO A 41 -4.54 0.02 -17.44
CA PRO A 41 -4.39 -1.36 -16.99
C PRO A 41 -3.10 -1.57 -16.20
N GLU A 42 -1.98 -1.02 -16.67
CA GLU A 42 -0.67 -1.23 -16.02
C GLU A 42 -0.56 -0.54 -14.67
N THR A 43 -1.07 0.69 -14.52
CA THR A 43 -1.15 1.35 -13.21
C THR A 43 -2.05 0.57 -12.25
N THR A 44 -3.13 -0.03 -12.75
CA THR A 44 -3.99 -0.91 -11.94
C THR A 44 -3.25 -2.17 -11.50
N VAL A 45 -2.50 -2.80 -12.39
CA VAL A 45 -1.66 -3.98 -12.06
C VAL A 45 -0.58 -3.61 -11.05
N ALA A 46 0.11 -2.48 -11.24
CA ALA A 46 1.13 -2.00 -10.31
C ALA A 46 0.56 -1.79 -8.91
N LEU A 47 -0.60 -1.13 -8.79
CA LEU A 47 -1.26 -0.93 -7.49
C LEU A 47 -1.73 -2.23 -6.84
N ARG A 48 -2.20 -3.22 -7.61
CA ARG A 48 -2.56 -4.55 -7.06
C ARG A 48 -1.34 -5.30 -6.53
N LYS A 49 -0.26 -5.34 -7.32
CA LYS A 49 1.01 -5.97 -6.89
C LYS A 49 1.59 -5.29 -5.65
N LEU A 50 1.50 -3.97 -5.60
CA LEU A 50 1.94 -3.20 -4.44
C LEU A 50 1.09 -3.52 -3.20
N LEU A 51 -0.22 -3.72 -3.36
CA LEU A 51 -1.13 -4.12 -2.27
C LEU A 51 -0.79 -5.51 -1.75
N GLU A 52 -0.55 -6.48 -2.63
CA GLU A 52 -0.09 -7.83 -2.25
C GLU A 52 1.24 -7.78 -1.50
N GLY A 53 2.19 -6.95 -1.98
CA GLY A 53 3.47 -6.71 -1.31
C GLY A 53 3.31 -6.10 0.08
N LYS A 54 2.38 -5.14 0.23
CA LYS A 54 2.05 -4.52 1.52
C LYS A 54 1.53 -5.58 2.50
N ASP A 55 0.57 -6.41 2.09
CA ASP A 55 -0.01 -7.43 2.97
C ASP A 55 1.02 -8.49 3.39
N ALA A 56 1.95 -8.86 2.51
CA ALA A 56 3.07 -9.74 2.87
C ALA A 56 4.04 -9.07 3.85
N ALA A 57 4.43 -7.82 3.60
CA ALA A 57 5.36 -7.08 4.45
C ALA A 57 4.76 -6.78 5.84
N VAL A 58 3.48 -6.41 5.91
CA VAL A 58 2.76 -6.20 7.17
C VAL A 58 2.72 -7.49 7.98
N ARG A 59 2.41 -8.65 7.37
CA ARG A 59 2.45 -9.94 8.08
C ARG A 59 3.84 -10.24 8.64
N SER A 60 4.90 -10.05 7.85
CA SER A 60 6.27 -10.25 8.31
C SER A 60 6.65 -9.27 9.44
N ALA A 61 6.15 -8.04 9.41
CA ALA A 61 6.43 -7.04 10.46
C ALA A 61 5.76 -7.39 11.80
N LEU A 62 4.73 -8.25 11.82
CA LEU A 62 4.13 -8.74 13.05
C LEU A 62 5.05 -9.72 13.80
N ASP A 63 6.01 -10.35 13.10
CA ASP A 63 7.01 -11.24 13.70
C ASP A 63 8.14 -10.46 14.41
N LEU A 64 8.16 -9.13 14.29
CA LEU A 64 9.10 -8.26 15.00
C LEU A 64 8.67 -7.97 16.46
N GLY A 65 7.53 -8.52 16.89
CA GLY A 65 6.95 -8.36 18.23
C GLY A 65 7.18 -9.56 19.13
#